data_AF-A0A357V0U6-F1
#
_entry.id   AF-A0A357V0U6-F1
#
_cell.length_a   1.000
_cell.length_b   1.000
_cell.length_c   1.000
_cell.angle_alpha   90.00
_cell.angle_beta   90.00
_cell.angle_gamma   90.00
#
_symmetry.space_group_name_H-M   'P 1'
#
loop_
_entity.id
_entity.type
_entity.pdbx_description
1 polymer ?
#
loop_
_entity_poly.entity_id
_entity_poly.type
_entity_poly.pdbx_seq_one_letter_code
_entity_poly.pdbx_strand_id
1 'polypeptide(L)' 'MIRSEVLKSLIPVISDQFVVCNIGLPSQELHLLDDQPTNFYMLGTMGLSSSIGLGLALAQKQTIIAIDGDGS' A
#
# COMPACT_ATOMS: atom_id res chain seq x y z
N MET A 1 18.17 -6.41 2.54
CA MET A 1 17.26 -5.56 1.77
C MET A 1 16.54 -4.67 2.77
N ILE A 2 16.59 -3.36 2.58
CA ILE A 2 15.84 -2.42 3.44
C ILE A 2 14.42 -2.22 2.86
N ARG A 3 13.48 -1.81 3.70
CA ARG A 3 12.06 -1.62 3.32
C ARG A 3 11.87 -0.79 2.04
N SER A 4 12.63 0.31 1.89
CA SER A 4 12.58 1.16 0.69
C SER A 4 13.01 0.43 -0.59
N GLU A 5 13.98 -0.50 -0.51
CA GLU A 5 14.39 -1.32 -1.65
C GLU A 5 13.29 -2.32 -2.05
N VAL A 6 12.58 -2.89 -1.06
CA VAL A 6 11.42 -3.76 -1.31
C VAL A 6 10.35 -2.97 -2.06
N LEU A 7 9.98 -1.77 -1.57
CA LEU A 7 9.00 -0.92 -2.23
C LEU A 7 9.42 -0.61 -3.68
N LYS A 8 10.68 -0.21 -3.91
CA LYS A 8 11.20 0.00 -5.27
C LYS A 8 11.09 -1.22 -6.18
N SER A 9 11.35 -2.41 -5.65
CA SER A 9 11.23 -3.66 -6.42
C SER A 9 9.78 -4.04 -6.74
N LEU A 10 8.82 -3.55 -5.94
CA LEU A 10 7.39 -3.80 -6.13
C LEU A 10 6.75 -2.85 -7.15
N ILE A 11 7.28 -1.64 -7.34
CA ILE A 11 6.72 -0.61 -8.25
C ILE A 11 6.29 -1.21 -9.60
N PRO A 12 7.13 -1.95 -10.35
CA PRO A 12 6.73 -2.47 -11.67
C PRO A 12 5.51 -3.41 -11.67
N VAL A 13 5.11 -3.92 -10.51
CA VAL A 13 3.99 -4.85 -10.33
C VAL A 13 2.76 -4.14 -9.75
N ILE A 14 2.96 -3.05 -9.00
CA ILE A 14 1.88 -2.34 -8.27
C ILE A 14 1.45 -1.04 -8.94
N SER A 15 2.24 -0.47 -9.85
CA SER A 15 1.83 0.68 -10.66
C SER A 15 0.54 0.36 -11.43
N ASP A 16 -0.33 1.36 -11.57
CA ASP A 16 -1.68 1.26 -12.14
C ASP A 16 -2.68 0.39 -11.36
N GLN A 17 -2.30 -0.18 -10.21
CA GLN A 17 -3.21 -0.91 -9.32
C GLN A 17 -3.74 0.00 -8.19
N PHE A 18 -4.76 -0.47 -7.47
CA PHE A 18 -5.17 0.19 -6.23
C PHE A 18 -4.31 -0.34 -5.08
N VAL A 19 -3.48 0.53 -4.48
CA VAL A 19 -2.57 0.13 -3.41
C VAL A 19 -3.02 0.74 -2.08
N VAL A 20 -3.24 -0.11 -1.09
CA VAL A 20 -3.44 0.28 0.32
C VAL A 20 -2.10 0.12 1.02
N CYS A 21 -1.51 1.22 1.49
CA CYS A 21 -0.19 1.19 2.11
C CYS A 21 -0.29 1.50 3.62
N ASN A 22 0.47 0.73 4.41
CA ASN A 22 0.54 0.90 5.85
C ASN A 22 1.01 2.30 6.28
N ILE A 23 0.66 2.67 7.51
CA ILE A 23 0.95 3.97 8.13
C ILE A 23 2.44 4.30 8.19
N GLY A 24 2.76 5.58 8.07
CA GLY A 24 4.07 6.13 8.40
C GLY A 24 5.04 6.09 7.23
N LEU A 25 6.27 5.66 7.49
CA LEU A 25 7.35 5.64 6.48
C LEU A 25 7.02 4.83 5.22
N PRO A 26 6.35 3.65 5.25
CA PRO A 26 5.96 2.96 4.03
C PRO A 26 5.10 3.83 3.11
N SER A 27 4.06 4.48 3.65
CA SER A 27 3.21 5.39 2.87
C SER A 27 3.98 6.60 2.33
N GLN A 28 4.85 7.20 3.13
CA GLN A 28 5.67 8.34 2.68
C GLN A 28 6.65 7.93 1.57
N GLU A 29 7.30 6.78 1.70
CA GLU A 29 8.21 6.29 0.68
C GLU A 29 7.49 5.88 -0.59
N LEU A 30 6.34 5.21 -0.50
CA LEU A 30 5.54 4.88 -1.67
C LEU A 30 5.08 6.15 -2.39
N HIS A 31 4.60 7.16 -1.65
CA HIS A 31 4.23 8.45 -2.23
C HIS A 31 5.39 9.15 -2.94
N LEU A 32 6.61 9.07 -2.39
CA LEU A 32 7.79 9.66 -3.04
C LEU A 32 8.25 8.86 -4.28
N LEU A 33 7.98 7.57 -4.34
CA LEU A 33 8.49 6.68 -5.37
C LEU A 33 7.52 6.50 -6.55
N ASP A 34 6.21 6.38 -6.27
CA ASP A 34 5.18 6.04 -7.27
C ASP A 34 3.79 6.52 -6.80
N ASP A 35 3.62 7.85 -6.69
CA ASP A 35 2.32 8.42 -6.34
C ASP A 35 1.34 8.29 -7.50
N GLN A 36 0.13 7.83 -7.18
CA GLN A 36 -0.97 7.71 -8.13
C GLN A 36 -2.31 7.89 -7.43
N PRO A 37 -3.36 8.32 -8.15
CA PRO A 37 -4.67 8.60 -7.55
C PRO A 37 -5.34 7.42 -6.85
N THR A 38 -4.92 6.20 -7.19
CA THR A 38 -5.43 4.94 -6.64
C THR A 38 -4.67 4.46 -5.41
N ASN A 39 -3.64 5.19 -4.95
CA ASN A 39 -2.96 4.88 -3.70
C ASN A 39 -3.76 5.42 -2.51
N PHE A 40 -4.02 4.54 -1.55
CA PHE A 40 -4.54 4.90 -0.25
C PHE A 40 -3.40 4.84 0.77
N TYR A 41 -2.98 6.02 1.23
CA TYR A 41 -1.98 6.17 2.27
C TYR A 41 -2.66 6.21 3.63
N MET A 42 -2.46 5.15 4.42
CA MET A 42 -3.07 5.09 5.74
C MET A 42 -2.37 6.08 6.69
N LEU A 43 -3.16 6.91 7.38
CA LEU A 43 -2.63 7.93 8.30
C LEU A 43 -2.78 7.54 9.78
N GLY A 44 -3.47 6.44 10.10
CA GLY A 44 -3.78 6.03 11.47
C GLY A 44 -3.92 4.50 11.63
N THR A 45 -3.72 4.03 12.87
CA THR A 45 -3.91 2.64 13.34
C THR A 45 -3.08 1.57 12.62
N MET A 46 -2.11 0.99 13.33
CA MET A 46 -1.30 -0.12 12.84
C MET A 46 -2.15 -1.40 12.64
N GLY A 47 -1.77 -2.23 11.66
CA GLY A 47 -2.36 -3.55 11.41
C GLY A 47 -3.66 -3.58 10.57
N LEU A 48 -4.13 -2.45 10.04
CA LEU A 48 -5.42 -2.38 9.32
C LEU A 48 -5.32 -2.33 7.79
N SER A 49 -4.13 -2.21 7.21
CA SER A 49 -3.95 -2.12 5.75
C SER A 49 -4.61 -3.31 5.03
N SER A 50 -4.38 -4.52 5.53
CA SER A 50 -5.00 -5.75 5.01
C SER A 50 -6.53 -5.78 5.15
N SER A 51 -7.07 -5.33 6.29
CA SER A 51 -8.52 -5.29 6.53
C SER A 51 -9.24 -4.27 5.65
N ILE A 52 -8.65 -3.09 5.46
CA ILE A 52 -9.14 -2.06 4.55
C ILE A 52 -9.08 -2.58 3.11
N GLY A 53 -7.95 -3.19 2.72
CA GLY A 53 -7.78 -3.77 1.40
C GLY A 53 -8.83 -4.84 1.08
N LEU A 54 -9.11 -5.74 2.03
CA LEU A 54 -10.17 -6.74 1.88
C LEU A 54 -11.55 -6.10 1.73
N GLY A 55 -11.87 -5.11 2.56
CA GLY A 55 -13.15 -4.39 2.46
C GLY A 55 -13.35 -3.73 1.10
N LEU A 56 -12.30 -3.09 0.56
CA LEU A 56 -12.33 -2.50 -0.78
C LEU A 56 -12.51 -3.57 -1.86
N ALA A 57 -11.78 -4.68 -1.77
CA ALA A 57 -11.88 -5.77 -2.74
C ALA A 57 -13.28 -6.41 -2.78
N LEU A 58 -13.99 -6.44 -1.65
CA LEU A 58 -15.37 -6.92 -1.58
C LEU A 58 -16.39 -5.91 -2.14
N ALA A 59 -16.09 -4.61 -2.05
CA ALA A 59 -17.01 -3.54 -2.44
C ALA A 59 -16.96 -3.18 -3.93
N GLN A 60 -15.94 -3.65 -4.67
CA GLN A 60 -15.68 -3.22 -6.04
C GLN A 60 -14.93 -4.30 -6.85
N LYS A 61 -14.53 -4.01 -8.10
CA LYS A 61 -13.99 -5.03 -9.04
C LYS A 61 -12.51 -4.86 -9.41
N GLN A 62 -11.88 -3.73 -9.10
CA GLN A 62 -10.47 -3.50 -9.36
C GLN A 62 -9.62 -4.39 -8.44
N THR A 63 -8.42 -4.72 -8.90
CA THR A 63 -7.42 -5.40 -8.08
C THR A 63 -6.97 -4.48 -6.94
N ILE A 64 -7.03 -5.00 -5.71
CA ILE A 64 -6.53 -4.31 -4.52
C ILE A 64 -5.27 -5.00 -4.02
N ILE A 65 -4.22 -4.22 -3.80
CA ILE A 65 -2.96 -4.67 -3.22
C ILE A 65 -2.79 -4.01 -1.86
N ALA A 66 -2.78 -4.80 -0.79
CA ALA A 66 -2.47 -4.32 0.54
C ALA A 66 -0.99 -4.54 0.85
N ILE A 67 -0.27 -3.48 1.18
CA ILE A 67 1.10 -3.52 1.68
C ILE A 67 1.03 -3.28 3.19
N ASP A 68 1.37 -4.31 3.96
CA ASP A 68 1.39 -4.28 5.41
C ASP A 68 2.79 -4.64 5.94
N GLY A 69 3.17 -4.02 7.05
CA GLY A 69 4.43 -4.34 7.73
C GLY A 69 4.27 -5.56 8.63
N ASP A 70 5.35 -6.25 8.95
CA ASP A 70 5.37 -7.33 9.95
C ASP A 70 5.26 -6.81 11.39
N GLY A 71 5.80 -5.60 11.64
CA GLY A 71 5.65 -4.89 12.92
C GLY A 71 4.38 -4.04 13.02
N SER A 72 3.51 -4.14 12.02
CA SER A 72 2.15 -3.58 12.00
C SER A 72 1.23 -4.37 12.91
#